data_AF-A0A8J2ZBH2-F1
#
_entry.id   AF-A0A8J2ZBH2-F1
#
_cell.length_a   1.000
_cell.length_b   1.000
_cell.length_c   1.000
_cell.angle_alpha   90.00
_cell.angle_beta   90.00
_cell.angle_gamma   90.00
#
_symmetry.space_group_name_H-M   'P 1'
#
loop_
_entity.id
_entity.type
_entity.pdbx_description
1 polymer ?
#
loop_
_entity_poly.entity_id
_entity_poly.type
_entity_poly.pdbx_seq_one_letter_code
_entity_poly.pdbx_strand_id
1 'polypeptide(L)'
;MTLGDAAVLDLSEVPESSPIGEARTAGAHLRRGDIAVLKTRWDERRGLDTPAFWADAPWMAAEAAEWPHPGGVEAVGFDFPQDYPIRLFLTGAARPPLEDHASHHRLLARGVIMFEYLSLQHGDAARAALPRRRAADPAQPRGGRRAGAGDRDRGRGGDRPMADSLRDRIGVDIGRKLRLEDGIEWAARNGVRHIDIQLDTGANAFTAFDDARAAAVRAALERHGIHLGLHTLSAVNVAEYSPLLSEAADAYLRAYIDVAPRLGAGSIVVHAGYHFTSDVAMRMEAGLERLKRAAAYAEGKGVVLLLENLNKEPPDAEVHYLAHTLEEWRWYYERIASPALALSFTANHAHLVPEGVAGFVEGLPWERVQEVRLADCFRNGKEQHLRPGEGDFDFGDMFRRIEGKGYRGRYMNAFGSLEDMQAARDWLVEKARAAGVPA
;
A
#
# COMPACT_ATOMS: atom_id res chain seq x y z
N MET A 1 -6.03 -6.13 -28.01
CA MET A 1 -4.90 -7.06 -28.21
C MET A 1 -4.50 -6.92 -29.67
N THR A 2 -3.27 -6.48 -29.94
CA THR A 2 -2.71 -6.34 -31.30
C THR A 2 -2.00 -7.64 -31.65
N LEU A 3 -2.32 -8.23 -32.80
CA LEU A 3 -1.81 -9.55 -33.19
C LEU A 3 -1.76 -9.61 -34.71
N GLY A 4 -0.59 -9.89 -35.28
CA GLY A 4 -0.38 -9.86 -36.74
C GLY A 4 1.01 -10.38 -37.13
N ASP A 5 1.24 -10.51 -38.43
CA ASP A 5 2.54 -10.88 -38.97
C ASP A 5 3.56 -9.77 -38.66
N ALA A 6 4.73 -10.17 -38.17
CA ALA A 6 5.76 -9.24 -37.72
C ALA A 6 7.10 -9.49 -38.43
N ALA A 7 7.80 -8.43 -38.81
CA ALA A 7 9.18 -8.51 -39.30
C ALA A 7 10.13 -7.70 -38.43
N VAL A 8 11.29 -8.30 -38.13
CA VAL A 8 12.40 -7.62 -37.46
C VAL A 8 13.26 -6.97 -38.54
N LEU A 9 13.38 -5.65 -38.46
CA LEU A 9 14.23 -4.84 -39.33
C LEU A 9 15.56 -4.66 -38.61
N ASP A 10 16.58 -5.34 -39.11
CA ASP A 10 17.91 -5.30 -38.52
C ASP A 10 18.60 -3.97 -38.86
N LEU A 11 18.83 -3.18 -37.83
CA LEU A 11 19.49 -1.87 -37.83
C LEU A 11 20.69 -1.90 -36.87
N SER A 12 21.26 -3.08 -36.61
CA SER A 12 22.36 -3.27 -35.64
C SER A 12 23.62 -2.46 -35.97
N GLU A 13 23.79 -2.05 -37.22
CA GLU A 13 24.95 -1.29 -37.68
C GLU A 13 24.81 0.23 -37.51
N VAL A 14 23.64 0.70 -37.05
CA VAL A 14 23.40 2.13 -36.83
C VAL A 14 24.36 2.66 -35.75
N PRO A 15 25.11 3.75 -36.02
CA PRO A 15 25.98 4.39 -35.05
C PRO A 15 25.22 5.01 -33.87
N GLU A 16 25.87 5.13 -32.71
CA GLU A 16 25.36 5.96 -31.62
C GLU A 16 25.17 7.41 -32.08
N SER A 17 24.18 8.10 -31.50
CA SER A 17 23.88 9.51 -31.76
C SER A 17 23.78 9.84 -33.25
N SER A 18 23.11 8.98 -34.02
CA SER A 18 22.89 9.19 -35.45
C SER A 18 21.41 9.05 -35.86
N PRO A 19 20.97 9.76 -36.91
CA PRO A 19 19.64 9.60 -37.47
C PRO A 19 19.53 8.30 -38.28
N ILE A 20 18.43 7.57 -38.08
CA ILE A 20 18.06 6.38 -38.83
C ILE A 20 17.25 6.81 -40.03
N GLY A 21 17.86 6.75 -41.22
CA GLY A 21 17.21 6.99 -42.51
C GLY A 21 16.78 5.71 -43.24
N GLU A 22 17.38 4.58 -42.91
CA GLU A 22 17.32 3.34 -43.70
C GLU A 22 16.16 2.39 -43.34
N ALA A 23 15.39 2.69 -42.28
CA ALA A 23 14.29 1.85 -41.81
C ALA A 23 13.27 1.53 -42.93
N ARG A 24 13.03 2.47 -43.85
CA ARG A 24 12.16 2.27 -45.01
C ARG A 24 12.68 1.17 -45.94
N THR A 25 13.98 1.17 -46.23
CA THR A 25 14.62 0.21 -47.14
C THR A 25 14.61 -1.18 -46.51
N ALA A 26 14.94 -1.28 -45.23
CA ALA A 26 14.86 -2.53 -44.47
C ALA A 26 13.43 -3.10 -44.45
N GLY A 27 12.42 -2.23 -44.32
CA GLY A 27 11.01 -2.58 -44.25
C GLY A 27 10.29 -2.74 -45.60
N ALA A 28 10.98 -2.73 -46.74
CA ALA A 28 10.35 -2.74 -48.07
C ALA A 28 9.48 -3.97 -48.37
N HIS A 29 9.66 -5.05 -47.61
CA HIS A 29 8.93 -6.32 -47.74
C HIS A 29 7.65 -6.39 -46.89
N LEU A 30 7.43 -5.42 -45.99
CA LEU A 30 6.25 -5.37 -45.12
C LEU A 30 4.98 -5.05 -45.91
N ARG A 31 3.88 -5.63 -45.46
CA ARG A 31 2.54 -5.45 -46.01
C ARG A 31 1.71 -4.55 -45.09
N ARG A 32 0.59 -4.08 -45.61
CA ARG A 32 -0.39 -3.31 -44.83
C ARG A 32 -0.91 -4.17 -43.68
N GLY A 33 -0.85 -3.64 -42.47
CA GLY A 33 -1.31 -4.34 -41.25
C GLY A 33 -0.24 -5.17 -40.56
N ASP A 34 0.96 -5.28 -41.14
CA ASP A 34 2.06 -5.97 -40.47
C ASP A 34 2.58 -5.15 -39.28
N ILE A 35 3.37 -5.81 -38.44
CA ILE A 35 4.09 -5.23 -37.31
C ILE A 35 5.57 -5.12 -37.68
N ALA A 36 6.15 -3.92 -37.56
CA ALA A 36 7.60 -3.73 -37.72
C ALA A 36 8.30 -3.74 -36.36
N VAL A 37 9.44 -4.40 -36.23
CA VAL A 37 10.31 -4.29 -35.04
C VAL A 37 11.65 -3.77 -35.49
N LEU A 38 11.99 -2.52 -35.15
CA LEU A 38 13.26 -1.90 -35.48
C LEU A 38 14.28 -2.27 -34.40
N LYS A 39 15.28 -3.05 -34.80
CA LYS A 39 16.28 -3.63 -33.89
C LYS A 39 17.63 -2.97 -34.10
N THR A 40 18.07 -2.18 -33.13
CA THR A 40 19.39 -1.53 -33.11
C THR A 40 20.37 -2.21 -32.14
N ARG A 41 19.88 -3.10 -31.26
CA ARG A 41 20.63 -3.70 -30.15
C ARG A 41 21.13 -2.65 -29.16
N TRP A 42 20.38 -1.55 -29.00
CA TRP A 42 20.80 -0.44 -28.16
C TRP A 42 20.90 -0.82 -26.68
N ASP A 43 20.02 -1.72 -26.22
CA ASP A 43 20.02 -2.30 -24.87
C ASP A 43 21.28 -3.12 -24.55
N GLU A 44 22.01 -3.59 -25.57
CA GLU A 44 23.30 -4.24 -25.40
C GLU A 44 24.47 -3.25 -25.29
N ARG A 45 24.29 -2.02 -25.79
CA ARG A 45 25.33 -0.98 -25.80
C ARG A 45 25.25 -0.08 -24.56
N ARG A 46 24.06 0.14 -24.02
CA ARG A 46 23.77 0.99 -22.84
C ARG A 46 22.65 0.36 -22.01
N GLY A 47 22.74 0.43 -20.68
CA GLY A 47 21.68 -0.03 -19.79
C GLY A 47 20.52 0.97 -19.72
N LEU A 48 19.28 0.48 -19.78
CA LEU A 48 18.04 1.29 -19.74
C LEU A 48 17.98 2.25 -18.54
N ASP A 49 18.60 1.86 -17.42
CA ASP A 49 18.70 2.61 -16.17
C ASP A 49 19.80 3.68 -16.17
N THR A 50 20.54 3.84 -17.28
CA THR A 50 21.63 4.81 -17.40
C THR A 50 21.22 6.02 -18.25
N PRO A 51 21.64 7.26 -17.89
CA PRO A 51 21.41 8.44 -18.73
C PRO A 51 21.90 8.29 -20.17
N ALA A 52 23.00 7.53 -20.37
CA ALA A 52 23.59 7.28 -21.68
C ALA A 52 22.65 6.51 -22.63
N PHE A 53 21.77 5.65 -22.12
CA PHE A 53 20.75 5.00 -22.95
C PHE A 53 19.83 6.02 -23.63
N TRP A 54 19.53 7.12 -22.95
CA TRP A 54 18.63 8.16 -23.44
C TRP A 54 19.37 9.23 -24.26
N ALA A 55 20.57 9.60 -23.82
CA ALA A 55 21.35 10.68 -24.40
C ALA A 55 22.04 10.30 -25.72
N ASP A 56 22.57 9.08 -25.80
CA ASP A 56 23.47 8.68 -26.88
C ASP A 56 22.75 7.86 -27.97
N ALA A 57 21.45 7.61 -27.82
CA ALA A 57 20.71 6.74 -28.72
C ALA A 57 20.65 7.27 -30.17
N PRO A 58 20.61 6.37 -31.16
CA PRO A 58 20.14 6.75 -32.49
C PRO A 58 18.67 7.18 -32.42
N TRP A 59 18.18 7.86 -33.45
CA TRP A 59 16.78 8.32 -33.50
C TRP A 59 16.22 8.20 -34.91
N MET A 60 14.90 8.14 -35.04
CA MET A 60 14.24 8.12 -36.34
C MET A 60 14.37 9.48 -37.03
N ALA A 61 14.88 9.48 -38.27
CA ALA A 61 14.75 10.65 -39.13
C ALA A 61 13.26 10.89 -39.47
N ALA A 62 12.89 12.16 -39.67
CA ALA A 62 11.53 12.57 -40.03
C ALA A 62 11.00 11.80 -41.25
N GLU A 63 11.86 11.66 -42.26
CA GLU A 63 11.57 10.97 -43.50
C GLU A 63 11.45 9.46 -43.26
N ALA A 64 12.22 8.88 -42.35
CA ALA A 64 12.13 7.44 -42.05
C ALA A 64 10.85 7.08 -41.26
N ALA A 65 10.29 8.04 -40.52
CA ALA A 65 9.01 7.89 -39.82
C ALA A 65 7.77 7.98 -40.75
N GLU A 66 7.98 8.20 -42.04
CA GLU A 66 6.93 8.17 -43.06
C GLU A 66 6.96 6.81 -43.78
N TRP A 67 6.23 5.79 -43.32
CA TRP A 67 6.29 4.46 -43.94
C TRP A 67 5.78 4.45 -45.40
N PRO A 68 6.36 3.67 -46.34
CA PRO A 68 6.14 3.84 -47.78
C PRO A 68 4.78 3.40 -48.37
N HIS A 69 3.87 2.76 -47.62
CA HIS A 69 2.60 2.29 -48.20
C HIS A 69 1.41 3.16 -47.75
N PRO A 70 0.43 3.47 -48.64
CA PRO A 70 -0.83 4.16 -48.29
C PRO A 70 -1.74 3.41 -47.28
N GLY A 71 -1.21 2.39 -46.60
CA GLY A 71 -1.88 1.66 -45.52
C GLY A 71 -1.04 1.46 -44.25
N GLY A 72 0.26 1.80 -44.25
CA GLY A 72 1.15 1.68 -43.08
C GLY A 72 1.31 0.28 -42.48
N VAL A 73 2.14 0.20 -41.43
CA VAL A 73 2.17 -0.93 -40.48
C VAL A 73 1.05 -0.74 -39.44
N GLU A 74 0.51 -1.81 -38.87
CA GLU A 74 -0.45 -1.71 -37.76
C GLU A 74 0.25 -1.26 -36.47
N ALA A 75 1.46 -1.75 -36.26
CA ALA A 75 2.27 -1.40 -35.11
C ALA A 75 3.77 -1.36 -35.43
N VAL A 76 4.52 -0.65 -34.59
CA VAL A 76 5.97 -0.56 -34.66
C VAL A 76 6.58 -0.74 -33.27
N GLY A 77 7.64 -1.53 -33.18
CA GLY A 77 8.46 -1.71 -31.99
C GLY A 77 9.82 -1.04 -32.13
N PHE A 78 10.28 -0.38 -31.07
CA PHE A 78 11.61 0.23 -31.00
C PHE A 78 12.37 -0.33 -29.79
N ASP A 79 13.62 -0.76 -29.99
CA ASP A 79 14.54 -1.11 -28.90
C ASP A 79 15.41 0.08 -28.43
N PHE A 80 15.13 1.29 -28.92
CA PHE A 80 15.88 2.52 -28.66
C PHE A 80 14.95 3.75 -28.49
N PRO A 81 15.42 4.84 -27.85
CA PRO A 81 14.76 6.14 -27.82
C PRO A 81 14.59 6.77 -29.21
N GLN A 82 13.46 6.50 -29.83
CA GLN A 82 13.23 6.71 -31.25
C GLN A 82 13.04 8.16 -31.68
N ASP A 83 12.75 9.08 -30.75
CA ASP A 83 12.61 10.50 -31.04
C ASP A 83 13.77 11.30 -30.44
N TYR A 84 14.43 12.11 -31.27
CA TYR A 84 15.56 12.93 -30.86
C TYR A 84 15.27 13.77 -29.60
N PRO A 85 14.11 14.47 -29.48
CA PRO A 85 13.78 15.26 -28.30
C PRO A 85 13.78 14.51 -26.95
N ILE A 86 13.66 13.18 -26.92
CA ILE A 86 13.63 12.41 -25.66
C ILE A 86 14.87 12.69 -24.80
N ARG A 87 16.03 12.89 -25.43
CA ARG A 87 17.29 13.21 -24.73
C ARG A 87 17.24 14.52 -23.92
N LEU A 88 16.36 15.45 -24.31
CA LEU A 88 16.21 16.74 -23.63
C LEU A 88 15.47 16.61 -22.29
N PHE A 89 14.75 15.50 -22.06
CA PHE A 89 14.05 15.26 -20.80
C PHE A 89 15.00 14.98 -19.64
N LEU A 90 16.24 14.55 -19.94
CA LEU A 90 17.27 14.33 -18.92
C LEU A 90 17.78 15.63 -18.30
N THR A 91 17.69 16.75 -19.03
CA THR A 91 18.27 18.04 -18.61
C THR A 91 17.24 19.01 -18.04
N GLY A 92 15.96 18.62 -17.99
CA GLY A 92 14.86 19.48 -17.55
C GLY A 92 14.56 20.63 -18.51
N ALA A 93 15.06 20.58 -19.75
CA ALA A 93 14.77 21.56 -20.78
C ALA A 93 13.27 21.56 -21.14
N ALA A 94 12.77 22.71 -21.60
CA ALA A 94 11.39 22.84 -22.04
C ALA A 94 11.08 21.81 -23.15
N ARG A 95 9.95 21.12 -23.01
CA ARG A 95 9.52 20.08 -23.96
C ARG A 95 9.30 20.71 -25.35
N PRO A 96 9.98 20.20 -26.40
CA PRO A 96 9.74 20.67 -27.76
C PRO A 96 8.29 20.43 -28.22
N PRO A 97 7.81 21.19 -29.21
CA PRO A 97 6.53 20.92 -29.88
C PRO A 97 6.38 19.48 -30.35
N LEU A 98 5.15 18.97 -30.38
CA LEU A 98 4.86 17.58 -30.77
C LEU A 98 5.43 17.23 -32.16
N GLU A 99 5.43 18.17 -33.10
CA GLU A 99 5.96 18.02 -34.47
C GLU A 99 7.44 17.63 -34.54
N ASP A 100 8.22 17.97 -33.51
CA ASP A 100 9.65 17.62 -33.40
C ASP A 100 9.85 16.17 -32.94
N HIS A 101 8.82 15.53 -32.40
CA HIS A 101 8.82 14.09 -32.10
C HIS A 101 8.41 13.33 -33.36
N ALA A 102 9.35 13.20 -34.29
CA ALA A 102 9.13 12.66 -35.64
C ALA A 102 8.30 11.38 -35.69
N SER A 103 8.60 10.39 -34.85
CA SER A 103 7.90 9.12 -34.81
C SER A 103 6.51 9.26 -34.17
N HIS A 104 6.40 9.90 -32.99
CA HIS A 104 5.13 10.11 -32.31
C HIS A 104 4.15 10.92 -33.15
N HIS A 105 4.61 12.05 -33.71
CA HIS A 105 3.77 12.93 -34.51
C HIS A 105 3.27 12.24 -35.78
N ARG A 106 4.15 11.53 -36.50
CA ARG A 106 3.80 10.96 -37.81
C ARG A 106 3.08 9.62 -37.69
N LEU A 107 3.48 8.75 -36.77
CA LEU A 107 2.95 7.39 -36.67
C LEU A 107 1.65 7.35 -35.88
N LEU A 108 1.57 8.02 -34.72
CA LEU A 108 0.33 8.04 -33.92
C LEU A 108 -0.80 8.79 -34.63
N ALA A 109 -0.50 9.88 -35.35
CA ALA A 109 -1.51 10.59 -36.15
C ALA A 109 -2.13 9.72 -37.26
N ARG A 110 -1.47 8.61 -37.62
CA ARG A 110 -1.93 7.63 -38.60
C ARG A 110 -2.52 6.36 -37.95
N GLY A 111 -2.65 6.34 -36.62
CA GLY A 111 -3.20 5.22 -35.86
C GLY A 111 -2.26 4.03 -35.72
N VAL A 112 -0.96 4.20 -35.96
CA VAL A 112 0.04 3.14 -35.77
C VAL A 112 0.32 2.98 -34.27
N ILE A 113 0.24 1.75 -33.77
CA ILE A 113 0.54 1.43 -32.38
C ILE A 113 2.06 1.41 -32.17
N MET A 114 2.55 2.00 -31.08
CA MET A 114 3.98 2.03 -30.77
C MET A 114 4.28 1.17 -29.55
N PHE A 115 5.29 0.30 -29.65
CA PHE A 115 5.91 -0.41 -28.55
C PHE A 115 7.31 0.17 -28.35
N GLU A 116 7.56 0.76 -27.19
CA GLU A 116 8.78 1.52 -26.94
C GLU A 116 9.70 0.81 -25.96
N TYR A 117 11.01 1.00 -26.16
CA TYR A 117 12.08 0.52 -25.28
C TYR A 117 12.06 -0.99 -25.07
N LEU A 118 11.82 -1.73 -26.16
CA LEU A 118 11.86 -3.18 -26.17
C LEU A 118 13.26 -3.69 -25.81
N SER A 119 13.35 -4.69 -24.95
CA SER A 119 14.59 -5.46 -24.77
C SER A 119 14.48 -6.77 -25.56
N LEU A 120 15.36 -6.93 -26.54
CA LEU A 120 15.34 -8.06 -27.46
C LEU A 120 16.44 -9.05 -27.04
N GLN A 121 16.20 -9.80 -25.96
CA GLN A 121 17.13 -10.83 -25.50
C GLN A 121 17.33 -11.91 -26.58
N HIS A 122 18.57 -12.33 -26.79
CA HIS A 122 18.96 -13.29 -27.82
C HIS A 122 18.29 -14.66 -27.61
N GLY A 123 17.55 -15.12 -28.61
CA GLY A 123 17.06 -16.49 -28.75
C GLY A 123 15.54 -16.63 -28.52
N ASP A 124 14.84 -16.97 -29.60
CA ASP A 124 13.45 -17.44 -29.67
C ASP A 124 12.34 -16.51 -29.15
N ALA A 125 11.74 -15.79 -30.11
CA ALA A 125 10.44 -15.10 -30.05
C ALA A 125 10.26 -14.08 -28.92
N ALA A 126 10.00 -12.83 -29.29
CA ALA A 126 9.51 -11.80 -28.38
C ALA A 126 8.27 -12.33 -27.62
N ARG A 127 8.48 -12.80 -26.39
CA ARG A 127 7.43 -13.24 -25.48
C ARG A 127 7.19 -12.12 -24.48
N ALA A 128 6.17 -11.31 -24.73
CA ALA A 128 5.50 -10.60 -23.66
C ALA A 128 4.75 -11.64 -22.80
N ALA A 129 5.38 -12.10 -21.72
CA ALA A 129 4.82 -13.12 -20.85
C ALA A 129 3.84 -12.50 -19.83
N LEU A 130 2.55 -12.77 -19.99
CA LEU A 130 1.55 -12.66 -18.93
C LEU A 130 1.39 -14.05 -18.26
N PRO A 131 1.38 -14.15 -16.92
CA PRO A 131 1.18 -15.42 -16.23
C PRO A 131 -0.27 -15.92 -16.43
N ARG A 132 -0.43 -17.07 -17.10
CA ARG A 132 -1.70 -17.79 -17.17
C ARG A 132 -1.93 -18.57 -15.88
N ARG A 133 -3.02 -18.26 -15.17
CA ARG A 133 -3.57 -19.08 -14.08
C ARG A 133 -3.97 -20.46 -14.61
N ARG A 134 -3.52 -21.54 -13.95
CA ARG A 134 -4.13 -22.87 -14.08
C ARG A 134 -5.38 -22.91 -13.20
N ALA A 135 -6.51 -23.29 -13.80
CA ALA A 135 -7.72 -23.66 -13.09
C ALA A 135 -7.49 -24.99 -12.36
N ALA A 136 -7.87 -25.05 -11.08
CA ALA A 136 -8.02 -26.29 -10.33
C ALA A 136 -9.51 -26.52 -10.06
N ASP A 137 -9.97 -27.72 -10.38
CA ASP A 137 -11.34 -28.21 -10.18
C ASP A 137 -11.63 -28.47 -8.69
N PRO A 138 -12.90 -28.37 -8.23
CA PRO A 138 -13.24 -28.41 -6.81
C PRO A 138 -13.41 -29.84 -6.29
N ALA A 139 -12.76 -30.14 -5.15
CA ALA A 139 -13.05 -31.33 -4.37
C ALA A 139 -14.26 -31.09 -3.44
N GLN A 140 -15.22 -32.03 -3.46
CA GLN A 140 -16.40 -32.08 -2.59
C GLN A 140 -16.02 -32.30 -1.11
N PRO A 141 -16.80 -31.75 -0.14
CA PRO A 141 -16.61 -32.08 1.27
C PRO A 141 -17.43 -33.33 1.65
N ARG A 142 -16.78 -34.27 2.34
CA ARG A 142 -17.44 -35.34 3.10
C ARG A 142 -17.73 -34.86 4.52
N GLY A 143 -18.96 -35.06 4.96
CA GLY A 143 -19.43 -34.68 6.30
C GLY A 143 -18.84 -35.52 7.43
N GLY A 144 -18.78 -34.90 8.61
CA GLY A 144 -18.40 -35.51 9.87
C GLY A 144 -19.07 -34.77 11.02
N ARG A 145 -19.72 -35.51 11.92
CA ARG A 145 -20.77 -35.06 12.85
C ARG A 145 -20.27 -34.25 14.07
N ARG A 146 -21.24 -33.51 14.62
CA ARG A 146 -21.27 -32.88 15.95
C ARG A 146 -21.02 -33.86 17.11
N ALA A 147 -20.32 -33.35 18.12
CA ALA A 147 -20.56 -33.54 19.56
C ALA A 147 -20.01 -32.27 20.25
N GLY A 148 -20.59 -31.62 21.27
CA GLY A 148 -21.62 -32.04 22.21
C GLY A 148 -21.07 -31.98 23.64
N ALA A 149 -21.15 -30.79 24.26
CA ALA A 149 -21.16 -30.50 25.70
C ALA A 149 -19.86 -30.62 26.53
N GLY A 150 -19.65 -29.65 27.44
CA GLY A 150 -18.73 -29.81 28.57
C GLY A 150 -18.29 -28.53 29.28
N ASP A 151 -19.23 -27.72 29.75
CA ASP A 151 -18.99 -26.72 30.81
C ASP A 151 -18.42 -27.40 32.05
N ARG A 152 -17.22 -26.98 32.50
CA ARG A 152 -16.71 -27.15 33.87
C ARG A 152 -15.74 -26.02 34.21
N ASP A 153 -16.32 -24.93 34.69
CA ASP A 153 -15.68 -24.03 35.64
C ASP A 153 -15.21 -24.80 36.89
N ARG A 154 -13.92 -24.70 37.20
CA ARG A 154 -13.35 -25.05 38.50
C ARG A 154 -12.27 -24.05 38.86
N GLY A 155 -12.64 -23.19 39.81
CA GLY A 155 -11.82 -22.21 40.50
C GLY A 155 -10.37 -22.59 40.76
N ARG A 156 -9.50 -21.64 40.41
CA ARG A 156 -8.28 -21.33 41.17
C ARG A 156 -8.35 -19.85 41.51
N GLY A 157 -8.31 -19.55 42.81
CA GLY A 157 -7.99 -18.20 43.28
C GLY A 157 -6.59 -17.85 42.77
N GLY A 158 -6.55 -16.99 41.77
CA GLY A 158 -5.36 -16.30 41.30
C GLY A 158 -5.61 -14.81 41.45
N ASP A 159 -4.55 -14.07 41.79
CA ASP A 159 -4.53 -12.61 41.86
C ASP A 159 -5.49 -11.99 40.84
N ARG A 160 -6.36 -11.08 41.30
CA ARG A 160 -7.01 -10.17 40.37
C ARG A 160 -5.86 -9.50 39.58
N PRO A 161 -5.82 -9.61 38.25
CA PRO A 161 -4.81 -8.89 37.48
C PRO A 161 -4.91 -7.42 37.88
N MET A 162 -3.80 -6.84 38.35
CA MET A 162 -3.74 -5.40 38.56
C MET A 162 -4.12 -4.75 37.23
N ALA A 163 -4.97 -3.73 37.28
CA ALA A 163 -5.33 -2.99 36.09
C ALA A 163 -4.05 -2.48 35.41
N ASP A 164 -3.95 -2.67 34.09
CA ASP A 164 -2.77 -2.24 33.32
C ASP A 164 -2.51 -0.74 33.55
N SER A 165 -1.27 -0.40 33.88
CA SER A 165 -0.86 1.00 34.00
C SER A 165 -1.00 1.71 32.65
N LEU A 166 -1.00 3.05 32.64
CA LEU A 166 -0.99 3.77 31.35
C LEU A 166 0.23 3.37 30.51
N ARG A 167 1.38 3.17 31.15
CA ARG A 167 2.61 2.74 30.49
C ARG A 167 2.50 1.35 29.84
N ASP A 168 1.84 0.41 30.52
CA ASP A 168 1.61 -0.95 30.01
C ASP A 168 0.76 -0.92 28.72
N ARG A 169 -0.19 0.01 28.65
CA ARG A 169 -1.08 0.21 27.50
C ARG A 169 -0.44 0.93 26.32
N ILE A 170 0.68 1.63 26.50
CA ILE A 170 1.39 2.28 25.38
C ILE A 170 2.34 1.26 24.73
N GLY A 171 1.95 0.82 23.54
CA GLY A 171 2.65 -0.10 22.66
C GLY A 171 3.53 0.58 21.60
N VAL A 172 4.09 -0.25 20.72
CA VAL A 172 5.01 0.15 19.66
C VAL A 172 4.62 -0.48 18.32
N ASP A 173 4.42 0.35 17.30
CA ASP A 173 4.29 -0.11 15.93
C ASP A 173 5.67 -0.41 15.33
N ILE A 174 5.99 -1.70 15.29
CA ILE A 174 7.24 -2.20 14.70
C ILE A 174 7.23 -1.98 13.19
N GLY A 175 6.04 -1.98 12.57
CA GLY A 175 5.85 -1.87 11.14
C GLY A 175 6.59 -2.98 10.40
N ARG A 176 7.67 -2.60 9.71
CA ARG A 176 8.54 -3.51 8.94
C ARG A 176 9.99 -3.53 9.46
N LYS A 177 10.25 -2.89 10.62
CA LYS A 177 11.61 -2.62 11.12
C LYS A 177 12.33 -3.88 11.62
N LEU A 178 11.57 -4.86 12.13
CA LEU A 178 12.10 -6.13 12.62
C LEU A 178 11.30 -7.31 12.07
N ARG A 179 11.95 -8.48 12.02
CA ARG A 179 11.25 -9.75 11.92
C ARG A 179 10.35 -9.94 13.15
N LEU A 180 9.15 -10.50 12.98
CA LEU A 180 8.15 -10.59 14.05
C LEU A 180 8.69 -11.23 15.33
N GLU A 181 9.39 -12.36 15.22
CA GLU A 181 9.98 -13.06 16.36
C GLU A 181 11.00 -12.19 17.12
N ASP A 182 11.82 -11.43 16.39
CA ASP A 182 12.82 -10.54 16.98
C ASP A 182 12.14 -9.32 17.62
N GLY A 183 11.03 -8.88 17.04
CA GLY A 183 10.13 -7.86 17.60
C GLY A 183 9.48 -8.28 18.91
N ILE A 184 9.03 -9.54 19.01
CA ILE A 184 8.48 -10.12 20.25
C ILE A 184 9.55 -10.17 21.34
N GLU A 185 10.76 -10.64 21.01
CA GLU A 185 11.88 -10.69 21.97
C GLU A 185 12.36 -9.28 22.37
N TRP A 186 12.33 -8.32 21.45
CA TRP A 186 12.60 -6.91 21.77
C TRP A 186 11.54 -6.34 22.72
N ALA A 187 10.25 -6.57 22.43
CA ALA A 187 9.15 -6.09 23.26
C ALA A 187 9.19 -6.69 24.66
N ALA A 188 9.47 -7.99 24.78
CA ALA A 188 9.62 -8.68 26.06
C ALA A 188 10.75 -8.07 26.91
N ARG A 189 11.92 -7.83 26.31
CA ARG A 189 13.07 -7.22 27.00
C ARG A 189 12.81 -5.78 27.45
N ASN A 190 11.94 -5.06 26.74
CA ASN A 190 11.64 -3.64 27.00
C ASN A 190 10.33 -3.40 27.77
N GLY A 191 9.65 -4.48 28.18
CA GLY A 191 8.36 -4.39 28.87
C GLY A 191 7.27 -3.73 28.02
N VAL A 192 7.24 -3.99 26.72
CA VAL A 192 6.18 -3.56 25.79
C VAL A 192 5.17 -4.69 25.66
N ARG A 193 3.89 -4.43 25.98
CA ARG A 193 2.83 -5.45 25.93
C ARG A 193 2.04 -5.46 24.62
N HIS A 194 2.05 -4.36 23.87
CA HIS A 194 1.29 -4.23 22.63
C HIS A 194 2.25 -3.89 21.50
N ILE A 195 2.20 -4.69 20.42
CA ILE A 195 2.98 -4.43 19.22
C ILE A 195 2.09 -4.55 17.98
N ASP A 196 2.35 -3.71 16.99
CA ASP A 196 1.81 -3.85 15.64
C ASP A 196 2.89 -4.25 14.65
N ILE A 197 2.51 -5.00 13.62
CA ILE A 197 3.39 -5.37 12.53
C ILE A 197 2.69 -5.38 11.17
N GLN A 198 3.45 -5.14 10.11
CA GLN A 198 2.98 -5.25 8.73
C GLN A 198 3.49 -6.53 8.08
N LEU A 199 2.68 -7.10 7.17
CA LEU A 199 2.94 -8.41 6.57
C LEU A 199 3.16 -8.34 5.05
N ASP A 200 3.30 -7.16 4.46
CA ASP A 200 3.35 -7.02 3.01
C ASP A 200 4.72 -7.39 2.41
N THR A 201 5.82 -7.12 3.13
CA THR A 201 7.17 -7.22 2.56
C THR A 201 8.21 -7.74 3.56
N GLY A 202 9.41 -8.03 3.06
CA GLY A 202 10.57 -8.40 3.88
C GLY A 202 10.39 -9.73 4.61
N ALA A 203 11.02 -9.86 5.78
CA ALA A 203 11.02 -11.08 6.58
C ALA A 203 9.64 -11.45 7.15
N ASN A 204 8.67 -10.53 7.10
CA ASN A 204 7.30 -10.74 7.54
C ASN A 204 6.31 -10.79 6.38
N ALA A 205 6.77 -10.90 5.13
CA ALA A 205 5.87 -11.07 3.99
C ALA A 205 4.91 -12.25 4.22
N PHE A 206 3.65 -12.13 3.75
CA PHE A 206 2.64 -13.19 3.84
C PHE A 206 3.15 -14.59 3.48
N THR A 207 3.95 -14.65 2.42
CA THR A 207 4.51 -15.89 1.87
C THR A 207 5.57 -16.53 2.76
N ALA A 208 6.03 -15.85 3.80
CA ALA A 208 7.08 -16.31 4.71
C ALA A 208 6.53 -16.99 5.99
N PHE A 209 5.21 -17.11 6.14
CA PHE A 209 4.58 -17.78 7.29
C PHE A 209 4.00 -19.14 6.92
N ASP A 210 4.77 -20.19 7.20
CA ASP A 210 4.25 -21.55 7.29
C ASP A 210 3.61 -21.82 8.66
N ASP A 211 3.02 -23.01 8.82
CA ASP A 211 2.32 -23.37 10.07
C ASP A 211 3.25 -23.51 11.27
N ALA A 212 4.50 -23.93 11.04
CA ALA A 212 5.49 -24.09 12.10
C ALA A 212 5.92 -22.72 12.66
N ARG A 213 6.23 -21.77 11.76
CA ARG A 213 6.57 -20.40 12.13
C ARG A 213 5.40 -19.70 12.81
N ALA A 214 4.19 -19.83 12.26
CA ALA A 214 3.00 -19.25 12.87
C ALA A 214 2.73 -19.80 14.29
N ALA A 215 2.92 -21.11 14.51
CA ALA A 215 2.83 -21.70 15.84
C ALA A 215 3.90 -21.19 16.81
N ALA A 216 5.15 -21.04 16.34
CA ALA A 216 6.23 -20.48 17.15
C ALA A 216 5.97 -19.02 17.55
N VAL A 217 5.43 -18.20 16.63
CA VAL A 217 5.00 -16.83 16.92
C VAL A 217 3.94 -16.82 18.03
N ARG A 218 2.87 -17.61 17.91
CA ARG A 218 1.83 -17.68 18.96
C ARG A 218 2.40 -18.08 20.31
N ALA A 219 3.24 -19.12 20.34
CA ALA A 219 3.89 -19.57 21.56
C ALA A 219 4.80 -18.50 22.18
N ALA A 220 5.48 -17.69 21.37
CA ALA A 220 6.29 -16.58 21.85
C ALA A 220 5.43 -15.44 22.42
N LEU A 221 4.35 -15.06 21.73
CA LEU A 221 3.39 -14.06 22.24
C LEU A 221 2.80 -14.48 23.59
N GLU A 222 2.33 -15.73 23.70
CA GLU A 222 1.79 -16.29 24.96
C GLU A 222 2.83 -16.32 26.07
N ARG A 223 4.05 -16.80 25.77
CA ARG A 223 5.15 -16.89 26.74
C ARG A 223 5.51 -15.53 27.34
N HIS A 224 5.45 -14.47 26.53
CA HIS A 224 5.85 -13.14 26.94
C HIS A 224 4.67 -12.22 27.34
N GLY A 225 3.42 -12.69 27.19
CA GLY A 225 2.24 -11.88 27.46
C GLY A 225 2.14 -10.66 26.54
N ILE A 226 2.47 -10.83 25.25
CA ILE A 226 2.46 -9.77 24.25
C ILE A 226 1.21 -9.91 23.36
N HIS A 227 0.51 -8.80 23.18
CA HIS A 227 -0.62 -8.65 22.29
C HIS A 227 -0.16 -8.14 20.93
N LEU A 228 -0.44 -8.93 19.90
CA LEU A 228 -0.13 -8.60 18.51
C LEU A 228 -1.35 -7.96 17.82
N GLY A 229 -1.13 -6.81 17.20
CA GLY A 229 -1.98 -6.27 16.14
C GLY A 229 -1.30 -6.38 14.78
N LEU A 230 -2.11 -6.43 13.72
CA LEU A 230 -1.63 -6.33 12.35
C LEU A 230 -2.00 -4.97 11.79
N HIS A 231 -1.13 -4.40 10.97
CA HIS A 231 -1.41 -3.17 10.24
C HIS A 231 -1.40 -3.45 8.74
N THR A 232 -2.47 -3.07 8.05
CA THR A 232 -2.50 -3.11 6.58
C THR A 232 -1.68 -1.96 5.99
N LEU A 233 -1.29 -2.08 4.73
CA LEU A 233 -0.60 -1.01 4.02
C LEU A 233 -1.58 0.06 3.57
N SER A 234 -1.36 1.31 3.94
CA SER A 234 -2.19 2.46 3.54
C SER A 234 -2.21 2.70 2.02
N ALA A 235 -1.18 2.23 1.31
CA ALA A 235 -1.11 2.31 -0.15
C ALA A 235 -2.10 1.37 -0.88
N VAL A 236 -2.62 0.33 -0.21
CA VAL A 236 -3.66 -0.52 -0.80
C VAL A 236 -4.98 0.23 -0.74
N ASN A 237 -5.52 0.56 -1.92
CA ASN A 237 -6.78 1.30 -1.98
C ASN A 237 -7.98 0.43 -1.59
N VAL A 238 -8.42 0.51 -0.35
CA VAL A 238 -9.66 -0.14 0.12
C VAL A 238 -10.91 0.45 -0.56
N ALA A 239 -10.81 1.59 -1.23
CA ALA A 239 -11.87 2.14 -2.07
C ALA A 239 -11.74 1.77 -3.56
N GLU A 240 -10.94 0.75 -3.91
CA GLU A 240 -10.78 0.35 -5.31
C GLU A 240 -12.07 -0.20 -5.93
N TYR A 241 -12.44 0.22 -7.14
CA TYR A 241 -13.63 -0.28 -7.84
C TYR A 241 -13.33 -0.81 -9.25
N SER A 242 -12.12 -0.56 -9.79
CA SER A 242 -11.63 -1.18 -11.01
C SER A 242 -11.79 -2.70 -10.90
N PRO A 243 -12.49 -3.37 -11.83
CA PRO A 243 -12.88 -4.77 -11.66
C PRO A 243 -11.72 -5.70 -11.29
N LEU A 244 -10.55 -5.52 -11.90
CA LEU A 244 -9.38 -6.37 -11.65
C LEU A 244 -8.71 -6.09 -10.30
N LEU A 245 -8.68 -4.82 -9.88
CA LEU A 245 -8.01 -4.43 -8.64
C LEU A 245 -8.95 -4.51 -7.43
N SER A 246 -10.25 -4.39 -7.63
CA SER A 246 -11.30 -4.54 -6.62
C SER A 246 -11.28 -5.94 -6.00
N GLU A 247 -11.16 -6.97 -6.82
CA GLU A 247 -10.99 -8.36 -6.35
C GLU A 247 -9.68 -8.56 -5.61
N ALA A 248 -8.60 -7.91 -6.05
CA ALA A 248 -7.30 -7.97 -5.39
C ALA A 248 -7.33 -7.30 -4.00
N ALA A 249 -8.03 -6.16 -3.86
CA ALA A 249 -8.23 -5.50 -2.57
C ALA A 249 -9.05 -6.36 -1.59
N ASP A 250 -10.10 -7.04 -2.07
CA ASP A 250 -10.88 -8.00 -1.27
C ASP A 250 -9.99 -9.19 -0.84
N ALA A 251 -9.19 -9.75 -1.75
CA ALA A 251 -8.28 -10.85 -1.47
C ALA A 251 -7.19 -10.44 -0.46
N TYR A 252 -6.69 -9.21 -0.56
CA TYR A 252 -5.70 -8.64 0.37
C TYR A 252 -6.24 -8.57 1.80
N LEU A 253 -7.43 -7.99 2.00
CA LEU A 253 -8.06 -7.94 3.32
C LEU A 253 -8.36 -9.34 3.87
N ARG A 254 -8.82 -10.26 3.01
CA ARG A 254 -9.02 -11.67 3.40
C ARG A 254 -7.74 -12.35 3.85
N ALA A 255 -6.61 -12.10 3.19
CA ALA A 255 -5.32 -12.67 3.58
C ALA A 255 -4.90 -12.21 4.99
N TYR A 256 -5.09 -10.93 5.29
CA TYR A 256 -4.89 -10.38 6.64
C TYR A 256 -5.81 -11.05 7.67
N ILE A 257 -7.11 -11.15 7.36
CA ILE A 257 -8.10 -11.77 8.25
C ILE A 257 -7.80 -13.26 8.49
N ASP A 258 -7.35 -14.00 7.47
CA ASP A 258 -7.04 -15.43 7.59
C ASP A 258 -5.73 -15.70 8.34
N VAL A 259 -4.73 -14.81 8.21
CA VAL A 259 -3.44 -14.98 8.88
C VAL A 259 -3.47 -14.53 10.34
N ALA A 260 -4.32 -13.56 10.71
CA ALA A 260 -4.44 -13.06 12.08
C ALA A 260 -4.59 -14.15 13.15
N PRO A 261 -5.58 -15.07 13.08
CA PRO A 261 -5.71 -16.15 14.06
C PRO A 261 -4.55 -17.15 14.00
N ARG A 262 -3.92 -17.32 12.82
CA ARG A 262 -2.72 -18.15 12.68
C ARG A 262 -1.53 -17.52 13.40
N LEU A 263 -1.43 -16.20 13.48
CA LEU A 263 -0.35 -15.53 14.22
C LEU A 263 -0.71 -15.20 15.67
N GLY A 264 -1.98 -15.40 16.08
CA GLY A 264 -2.46 -14.99 17.40
C GLY A 264 -2.65 -13.47 17.51
N ALA A 265 -2.85 -12.78 16.38
CA ALA A 265 -3.15 -11.36 16.38
C ALA A 265 -4.61 -11.10 16.77
N GLY A 266 -4.82 -10.14 17.68
CA GLY A 266 -6.15 -9.81 18.22
C GLY A 266 -6.94 -8.83 17.36
N SER A 267 -6.28 -8.10 16.47
CA SER A 267 -6.90 -7.03 15.69
C SER A 267 -6.11 -6.68 14.43
N ILE A 268 -6.77 -6.07 13.45
CA ILE A 268 -6.17 -5.62 12.19
C ILE A 268 -6.56 -4.17 11.92
N VAL A 269 -5.59 -3.26 11.85
CA VAL A 269 -5.83 -1.88 11.40
C VAL A 269 -6.08 -1.86 9.90
N VAL A 270 -7.21 -1.26 9.50
CA VAL A 270 -7.66 -1.12 8.12
C VAL A 270 -8.01 0.33 7.80
N HIS A 271 -7.96 0.67 6.52
CA HIS A 271 -8.19 2.03 6.03
C HIS A 271 -9.46 2.11 5.18
N ALA A 272 -10.01 3.33 5.02
CA ALA A 272 -11.11 3.57 4.09
C ALA A 272 -10.67 3.62 2.61
N GLY A 273 -9.38 3.85 2.35
CA GLY A 273 -8.81 4.01 1.01
C GLY A 273 -8.56 5.47 0.67
N TYR A 274 -8.43 5.75 -0.63
CA TYR A 274 -8.20 7.09 -1.16
C TYR A 274 -8.94 7.29 -2.48
N HIS A 275 -9.11 8.55 -2.85
CA HIS A 275 -9.78 8.96 -4.07
C HIS A 275 -8.92 9.94 -4.87
N PHE A 276 -9.28 10.08 -6.14
CA PHE A 276 -8.82 11.19 -6.98
C PHE A 276 -9.92 12.26 -6.96
N THR A 277 -9.60 13.53 -7.15
CA THR A 277 -10.49 14.67 -6.82
C THR A 277 -11.95 14.52 -7.27
N SER A 278 -12.23 13.89 -8.43
CA SER A 278 -13.58 13.80 -9.00
C SER A 278 -14.41 12.58 -8.58
N ASP A 279 -13.84 11.56 -7.91
CA ASP A 279 -14.52 10.28 -7.70
C ASP A 279 -14.86 9.94 -6.23
N VAL A 280 -14.85 10.95 -5.34
CA VAL A 280 -15.08 10.82 -3.89
C VAL A 280 -16.28 9.95 -3.54
N ALA A 281 -17.47 10.27 -4.05
CA ALA A 281 -18.70 9.57 -3.69
C ALA A 281 -18.67 8.08 -4.13
N MET A 282 -18.14 7.81 -5.32
CA MET A 282 -18.02 6.45 -5.83
C MET A 282 -16.98 5.64 -5.04
N ARG A 283 -15.87 6.27 -4.64
CA ARG A 283 -14.82 5.67 -3.81
C ARG A 283 -15.33 5.38 -2.39
N MET A 284 -16.05 6.32 -1.78
CA MET A 284 -16.68 6.12 -0.48
C MET A 284 -17.63 4.92 -0.49
N GLU A 285 -18.54 4.85 -1.48
CA GLU A 285 -19.45 3.72 -1.62
C GLU A 285 -18.71 2.39 -1.81
N ALA A 286 -17.71 2.35 -2.70
CA ALA A 286 -16.90 1.15 -2.92
C ALA A 286 -16.14 0.71 -1.65
N GLY A 287 -15.57 1.65 -0.91
CA GLY A 287 -14.89 1.41 0.35
C GLY A 287 -15.84 0.88 1.43
N LEU A 288 -17.04 1.47 1.56
CA LEU A 288 -18.06 1.04 2.51
C LEU A 288 -18.49 -0.40 2.25
N GLU A 289 -18.87 -0.71 1.01
CA GLU A 289 -19.33 -2.04 0.65
C GLU A 289 -18.22 -3.09 0.82
N ARG A 290 -16.97 -2.72 0.54
CA ARG A 290 -15.81 -3.59 0.81
C ARG A 290 -15.61 -3.83 2.31
N LEU A 291 -15.62 -2.77 3.12
CA LEU A 291 -15.45 -2.89 4.57
C LEU A 291 -16.59 -3.69 5.21
N LYS A 292 -17.84 -3.58 4.71
CA LYS A 292 -18.95 -4.46 5.13
C LYS A 292 -18.64 -5.93 4.84
N ARG A 293 -18.20 -6.25 3.62
CA ARG A 293 -17.80 -7.63 3.26
C ARG A 293 -16.64 -8.15 4.10
N ALA A 294 -15.63 -7.30 4.35
CA ALA A 294 -14.46 -7.63 5.16
C ALA A 294 -14.86 -7.88 6.63
N ALA A 295 -15.68 -7.02 7.22
CA ALA A 295 -16.19 -7.16 8.58
C ALA A 295 -17.01 -8.45 8.74
N ALA A 296 -17.94 -8.72 7.82
CA ALA A 296 -18.71 -9.97 7.81
C ALA A 296 -17.82 -11.22 7.70
N TYR A 297 -16.73 -11.16 6.93
CA TYR A 297 -15.75 -12.25 6.86
C TYR A 297 -14.95 -12.39 8.15
N ALA A 298 -14.55 -11.28 8.76
CA ALA A 298 -13.81 -11.23 10.02
C ALA A 298 -14.62 -11.78 11.21
N GLU A 299 -15.94 -11.55 11.25
CA GLU A 299 -16.85 -12.17 12.23
C GLU A 299 -16.73 -13.69 12.24
N GLY A 300 -16.76 -14.32 11.06
CA GLY A 300 -16.62 -15.77 10.92
C GLY A 300 -15.25 -16.32 11.34
N LYS A 301 -14.26 -15.44 11.54
CA LYS A 301 -12.89 -15.78 11.94
C LYS A 301 -12.56 -15.34 13.37
N GLY A 302 -13.47 -14.64 14.05
CA GLY A 302 -13.23 -14.09 15.38
C GLY A 302 -12.15 -13.00 15.40
N VAL A 303 -12.01 -12.26 14.29
CA VAL A 303 -11.02 -11.18 14.14
C VAL A 303 -11.73 -9.84 14.19
N VAL A 304 -11.11 -8.83 14.81
CA VAL A 304 -11.62 -7.46 14.84
C VAL A 304 -10.80 -6.58 13.88
N LEU A 305 -11.49 -5.91 12.96
CA LEU A 305 -10.95 -4.85 12.12
C LEU A 305 -11.04 -3.51 12.86
N LEU A 306 -9.97 -2.72 12.84
CA LEU A 306 -9.91 -1.38 13.41
C LEU A 306 -9.85 -0.36 12.27
N LEU A 307 -10.96 0.31 11.97
CA LEU A 307 -10.98 1.34 10.95
C LEU A 307 -10.24 2.57 11.47
N GLU A 308 -9.17 2.98 10.80
CA GLU A 308 -8.37 4.16 11.15
C GLU A 308 -8.92 5.44 10.53
N ASN A 309 -8.94 6.56 11.26
CA ASN A 309 -9.08 7.89 10.64
C ASN A 309 -7.76 8.32 10.03
N LEU A 310 -7.74 8.67 8.74
CA LEU A 310 -6.50 8.95 8.01
C LEU A 310 -6.06 10.41 8.03
N ASN A 311 -4.86 10.67 7.52
CA ASN A 311 -4.29 12.00 7.49
C ASN A 311 -4.90 12.88 6.39
N LYS A 312 -4.85 14.18 6.61
CA LYS A 312 -5.24 15.21 5.65
C LYS A 312 -4.11 15.43 4.64
N GLU A 313 -4.45 15.41 3.36
CA GLU A 313 -3.54 15.80 2.27
C GLU A 313 -3.68 17.30 1.92
N PRO A 314 -2.64 17.92 1.30
CA PRO A 314 -2.72 19.28 0.79
C PRO A 314 -3.94 19.49 -0.13
N PRO A 315 -4.60 20.67 -0.13
CA PRO A 315 -5.76 20.92 -0.98
C PRO A 315 -5.52 20.76 -2.49
N ASP A 316 -4.27 20.93 -2.93
CA ASP A 316 -3.81 20.83 -4.31
C ASP A 316 -3.19 19.46 -4.65
N ALA A 317 -3.22 18.49 -3.72
CA ALA A 317 -2.85 17.12 -4.02
C ALA A 317 -3.84 16.48 -5.00
N GLU A 318 -3.34 15.59 -5.86
CA GLU A 318 -4.20 14.84 -6.79
C GLU A 318 -4.96 13.70 -6.09
N VAL A 319 -4.38 13.17 -5.01
CA VAL A 319 -4.88 12.03 -4.24
C VAL A 319 -5.17 12.49 -2.82
N HIS A 320 -6.32 12.08 -2.28
CA HIS A 320 -6.69 12.34 -0.90
C HIS A 320 -7.19 11.07 -0.23
N TYR A 321 -6.78 10.87 1.03
CA TYR A 321 -7.30 9.79 1.85
C TYR A 321 -8.76 10.02 2.24
N LEU A 322 -9.51 8.94 2.30
CA LEU A 322 -10.86 8.90 2.82
C LEU A 322 -10.86 8.67 4.33
N ALA A 323 -11.94 9.08 4.99
CA ALA A 323 -12.09 8.99 6.43
C ALA A 323 -11.03 9.79 7.20
N HIS A 324 -10.60 10.93 6.64
CA HIS A 324 -9.65 11.83 7.33
C HIS A 324 -10.35 12.89 8.19
N THR A 325 -11.62 13.18 7.90
CA THR A 325 -12.49 14.02 8.75
C THR A 325 -13.37 13.16 9.66
N LEU A 326 -13.86 13.76 10.76
CA LEU A 326 -14.80 13.08 11.65
C LEU A 326 -16.10 12.69 10.92
N GLU A 327 -16.57 13.54 10.01
CA GLU A 327 -17.78 13.29 9.22
C GLU A 327 -17.61 12.08 8.28
N GLU A 328 -16.51 12.04 7.52
CA GLU A 328 -16.24 10.91 6.63
C GLU A 328 -16.04 9.61 7.43
N TRP A 329 -15.30 9.66 8.54
CA TRP A 329 -15.08 8.48 9.36
C TRP A 329 -16.40 7.95 9.95
N ARG A 330 -17.26 8.87 10.42
CA ARG A 330 -18.63 8.59 10.87
C ARG A 330 -19.50 7.98 9.79
N TRP A 331 -19.35 8.44 8.55
CA TRP A 331 -20.09 7.91 7.42
C TRP A 331 -19.89 6.39 7.29
N TYR A 332 -18.67 5.88 7.49
CA TYR A 332 -18.38 4.45 7.49
C TYR A 332 -18.90 3.73 8.74
N TYR A 333 -18.45 4.13 9.94
CA TYR A 333 -18.67 3.29 11.11
C TYR A 333 -20.15 3.20 11.53
N GLU A 334 -20.98 4.22 11.25
CA GLU A 334 -22.42 4.16 11.51
C GLU A 334 -23.17 3.25 10.53
N ARG A 335 -22.62 3.03 9.33
CA ARG A 335 -23.21 2.20 8.27
C ARG A 335 -22.70 0.76 8.25
N ILE A 336 -21.69 0.45 9.05
CA ILE A 336 -21.17 -0.91 9.21
C ILE A 336 -21.55 -1.43 10.59
N ALA A 337 -22.68 -2.13 10.65
CA ALA A 337 -23.18 -2.79 11.84
C ALA A 337 -22.55 -4.19 11.97
N SER A 338 -21.33 -4.25 12.53
CA SER A 338 -20.61 -5.51 12.77
C SER A 338 -19.85 -5.45 14.09
N PRO A 339 -19.95 -6.49 14.95
CA PRO A 339 -19.12 -6.60 16.15
C PRO A 339 -17.63 -6.83 15.81
N ALA A 340 -17.31 -7.20 14.57
CA ALA A 340 -15.95 -7.34 14.07
C ALA A 340 -15.37 -6.02 13.52
N LEU A 341 -16.08 -4.89 13.64
CA LEU A 341 -15.55 -3.57 13.29
C LEU A 341 -15.53 -2.62 14.49
N ALA A 342 -14.33 -2.28 14.92
CA ALA A 342 -14.01 -1.24 15.89
C ALA A 342 -13.19 -0.12 15.24
N LEU A 343 -12.76 0.85 16.04
CA LEU A 343 -12.06 2.06 15.60
C LEU A 343 -10.63 2.10 16.13
N SER A 344 -9.69 2.50 15.26
CA SER A 344 -8.37 2.97 15.67
C SER A 344 -8.32 4.49 15.50
N PHE A 345 -8.22 5.22 16.61
CA PHE A 345 -8.20 6.68 16.59
C PHE A 345 -6.76 7.21 16.49
N THR A 346 -6.37 7.71 15.33
CA THR A 346 -5.05 8.33 15.14
C THR A 346 -5.09 9.80 15.53
N ALA A 347 -4.49 10.11 16.68
CA ALA A 347 -4.65 11.40 17.33
C ALA A 347 -3.94 12.52 16.55
N ASN A 348 -2.75 12.26 16.00
CA ASN A 348 -2.03 13.20 15.12
C ASN A 348 -2.84 13.56 13.88
N HIS A 349 -3.53 12.60 13.25
CA HIS A 349 -4.37 12.90 12.09
C HIS A 349 -5.49 13.89 12.43
N ALA A 350 -6.14 13.73 13.59
CA ALA A 350 -7.14 14.69 14.07
C ALA A 350 -6.53 16.08 14.32
N HIS A 351 -5.25 16.16 14.69
CA HIS A 351 -4.54 17.43 14.88
C HIS A 351 -4.22 18.18 13.57
N LEU A 352 -4.39 17.54 12.41
CA LEU A 352 -4.22 18.15 11.09
C LEU A 352 -5.49 18.87 10.56
N VAL A 353 -6.64 18.64 11.19
CA VAL A 353 -7.94 19.17 10.74
C VAL A 353 -8.56 20.15 11.75
N PRO A 354 -9.39 21.12 11.33
CA PRO A 354 -9.88 22.21 12.19
C PRO A 354 -10.57 21.78 13.50
N GLU A 355 -11.21 20.62 13.52
CA GLU A 355 -11.89 20.04 14.68
C GLU A 355 -10.90 19.66 15.79
N GLY A 356 -9.71 19.18 15.41
CA GLY A 356 -8.67 18.80 16.36
C GLY A 356 -9.00 17.58 17.19
N VAL A 357 -8.05 17.22 18.04
CA VAL A 357 -8.20 16.13 19.01
C VAL A 357 -9.45 16.33 19.87
N ALA A 358 -9.71 17.57 20.32
CA ALA A 358 -10.89 17.88 21.13
C ALA A 358 -12.20 17.60 20.40
N GLY A 359 -12.35 18.03 19.15
CA GLY A 359 -13.56 17.79 18.36
C GLY A 359 -13.79 16.31 18.09
N PHE A 360 -12.73 15.56 17.75
CA PHE A 360 -12.82 14.11 17.59
C PHE A 360 -13.20 13.43 18.91
N VAL A 361 -12.54 13.76 20.03
CA VAL A 361 -12.84 13.13 21.32
C VAL A 361 -14.29 13.37 21.76
N GLU A 362 -14.88 14.52 21.47
CA GLU A 362 -16.29 14.77 21.79
C GLU A 362 -17.25 14.04 20.84
N GLY A 363 -16.86 13.84 19.58
CA GLY A 363 -17.72 13.23 18.56
C GLY A 363 -17.65 11.71 18.44
N LEU A 364 -16.69 11.04 19.09
CA LEU A 364 -16.45 9.61 18.90
C LEU A 364 -17.31 8.71 19.81
N PRO A 365 -17.76 7.54 19.30
CA PRO A 365 -18.32 6.47 20.10
C PRO A 365 -17.21 5.70 20.82
N TRP A 366 -16.79 6.17 22.00
CA TRP A 366 -15.63 5.64 22.74
C TRP A 366 -15.71 4.15 23.08
N GLU A 367 -16.92 3.59 23.18
CA GLU A 367 -17.14 2.15 23.36
C GLU A 367 -16.70 1.31 22.14
N ARG A 368 -16.51 1.95 20.98
CA ARG A 368 -16.02 1.30 19.74
C ARG A 368 -14.54 1.52 19.49
N VAL A 369 -13.88 2.42 20.23
CA VAL A 369 -12.45 2.68 20.06
C VAL A 369 -11.68 1.61 20.82
N GLN A 370 -10.78 0.88 20.13
CA GLN A 370 -9.93 -0.14 20.75
C GLN A 370 -8.44 0.22 20.74
N GLU A 371 -8.06 1.17 19.89
CA GLU A 371 -6.68 1.65 19.78
C GLU A 371 -6.66 3.16 19.57
N VAL A 372 -5.64 3.82 20.12
CA VAL A 372 -5.30 5.21 19.83
C VAL A 372 -3.87 5.27 19.32
N ARG A 373 -3.63 5.81 18.13
CA ARG A 373 -2.31 5.88 17.51
C ARG A 373 -1.68 7.24 17.77
N LEU A 374 -0.38 7.23 18.04
CA LEU A 374 0.38 8.35 18.57
C LEU A 374 1.59 8.67 17.67
N ALA A 375 1.64 9.92 17.23
CA ALA A 375 2.83 10.61 16.76
C ALA A 375 2.66 12.10 17.01
N ASP A 376 3.72 12.88 16.83
CA ASP A 376 3.67 14.35 16.94
C ASP A 376 3.62 14.99 15.55
N CYS A 377 3.00 16.16 15.47
CA CYS A 377 2.87 16.96 14.25
C CYS A 377 2.52 18.41 14.62
N PHE A 378 2.44 19.29 13.62
CA PHE A 378 1.99 20.68 13.82
C PHE A 378 0.50 20.82 13.56
N ARG A 379 -0.20 21.61 14.39
CA ARG A 379 -1.63 21.90 14.28
C ARG A 379 -1.98 22.43 12.90
N ASN A 380 -2.97 21.82 12.25
CA ASN A 380 -3.39 22.17 10.88
C ASN A 380 -2.25 22.10 9.84
N GLY A 381 -1.16 21.41 10.16
CA GLY A 381 -0.01 21.20 9.30
C GLY A 381 -0.19 20.02 8.36
N LYS A 382 0.88 19.25 8.20
CA LYS A 382 0.95 18.03 7.39
C LYS A 382 1.36 16.85 8.26
N GLU A 383 1.12 15.65 7.76
CA GLU A 383 1.57 14.43 8.42
C GLU A 383 3.10 14.31 8.35
N GLN A 384 3.74 14.02 9.49
CA GLN A 384 5.19 14.00 9.65
C GLN A 384 5.71 12.89 10.56
N HIS A 385 4.85 12.26 11.38
CA HIS A 385 5.24 11.27 12.37
C HIS A 385 6.45 11.71 13.22
N LEU A 386 6.42 12.95 13.73
CA LEU A 386 7.51 13.48 14.56
C LEU A 386 7.55 12.76 15.91
N ARG A 387 8.70 12.83 16.58
CA ARG A 387 8.83 12.33 17.95
C ARG A 387 8.06 13.28 18.90
N PRO A 388 7.40 12.74 19.94
CA PRO A 388 6.75 13.59 20.95
C PRO A 388 7.67 14.67 21.51
N GLY A 389 7.24 15.93 21.38
CA GLY A 389 7.98 17.13 21.77
C GLY A 389 8.65 17.88 20.61
N GLU A 390 8.62 17.36 19.39
CA GLU A 390 9.16 18.02 18.19
C GLU A 390 8.11 18.85 17.43
N GLY A 391 6.81 18.56 17.64
CA GLY A 391 5.69 19.35 17.10
C GLY A 391 5.06 20.25 18.16
N ASP A 392 3.77 20.56 17.98
CA ASP A 392 2.98 21.35 18.92
C ASP A 392 1.83 20.54 19.56
N PHE A 393 1.89 19.20 19.46
CA PHE A 393 0.84 18.31 19.94
C PHE A 393 0.81 18.24 21.49
N ASP A 394 -0.31 18.64 22.10
CA ASP A 394 -0.49 18.56 23.54
C ASP A 394 -0.95 17.14 23.98
N PHE A 395 0.03 16.26 24.18
CA PHE A 395 -0.22 14.89 24.65
C PHE A 395 -0.86 14.84 26.04
N GLY A 396 -0.57 15.79 26.93
CA GLY A 396 -1.16 15.83 28.27
C GLY A 396 -2.66 16.07 28.20
N ASP A 397 -3.08 17.08 27.45
CA ASP A 397 -4.49 17.38 27.19
C ASP A 397 -5.19 16.22 26.46
N MET A 398 -4.52 15.61 25.48
CA MET A 398 -5.03 14.43 24.78
C MET A 398 -5.34 13.29 25.76
N PHE A 399 -4.37 12.84 26.58
CA PHE A 399 -4.60 11.76 27.54
C PHE A 399 -5.71 12.13 28.53
N ARG A 400 -5.71 13.36 29.05
CA ARG A 400 -6.74 13.83 29.99
C ARG A 400 -8.14 13.71 29.41
N ARG A 401 -8.34 14.10 28.14
CA ARG A 401 -9.64 13.98 27.46
C ARG A 401 -10.02 12.54 27.20
N ILE A 402 -9.13 11.75 26.62
CA ILE A 402 -9.38 10.37 26.22
C ILE A 402 -9.67 9.49 27.45
N GLU A 403 -8.80 9.54 28.46
CA GLU A 403 -8.97 8.75 29.69
C GLU A 403 -10.19 9.21 30.51
N GLY A 404 -10.53 10.50 30.43
CA GLY A 404 -11.72 11.09 31.01
C GLY A 404 -13.03 10.59 30.37
N LYS A 405 -13.00 10.09 29.13
CA LYS A 405 -14.12 9.39 28.49
C LYS A 405 -14.26 7.93 28.94
N GLY A 406 -13.38 7.47 29.84
CA GLY A 406 -13.37 6.09 30.35
C GLY A 406 -12.64 5.11 29.43
N TYR A 407 -11.90 5.60 28.42
CA TYR A 407 -11.09 4.75 27.55
C TYR A 407 -10.03 4.00 28.36
N ARG A 408 -9.95 2.67 28.18
CA ARG A 408 -8.95 1.80 28.83
C ARG A 408 -8.23 0.89 27.82
N GLY A 409 -8.40 1.16 26.53
CA GLY A 409 -7.71 0.43 25.47
C GLY A 409 -6.24 0.84 25.35
N ARG A 410 -5.59 0.32 24.31
CA ARG A 410 -4.16 0.52 24.06
C ARG A 410 -3.86 1.82 23.31
N TYR A 411 -2.65 2.29 23.47
CA TYR A 411 -2.06 3.34 22.66
C TYR A 411 -0.93 2.75 21.81
N MET A 412 -0.68 3.28 20.63
CA MET A 412 0.34 2.75 19.73
C MET A 412 1.26 3.86 19.23
N ASN A 413 2.54 3.85 19.64
CA ASN A 413 3.54 4.75 19.09
C ASN A 413 3.89 4.34 17.66
N ALA A 414 3.91 5.29 16.73
CA ALA A 414 4.19 5.04 15.31
C ALA A 414 5.10 6.13 14.70
N PHE A 415 6.31 6.32 15.23
CA PHE A 415 7.28 7.33 14.79
C PHE A 415 8.71 6.85 14.98
N GLY A 416 9.68 7.48 14.30
CA GLY A 416 11.12 7.26 14.53
C GLY A 416 11.56 5.79 14.57
N SER A 417 12.54 5.50 15.43
CA SER A 417 13.07 4.17 15.72
C SER A 417 12.33 3.47 16.86
N LEU A 418 12.62 2.17 17.08
CA LEU A 418 12.06 1.44 18.23
C LEU A 418 12.54 2.03 19.56
N GLU A 419 13.78 2.51 19.60
CA GLU A 419 14.39 3.19 20.74
C GLU A 419 13.67 4.52 21.04
N ASP A 420 13.35 5.29 20.00
CA ASP A 420 12.58 6.54 20.15
C ASP A 420 11.20 6.26 20.74
N MET A 421 10.50 5.25 20.21
CA MET A 421 9.16 4.88 20.70
C MET A 421 9.21 4.31 22.11
N GLN A 422 10.25 3.55 22.47
CA GLN A 422 10.42 3.05 23.84
C GLN A 422 10.70 4.20 24.83
N ALA A 423 11.59 5.14 24.48
CA ALA A 423 11.87 6.30 25.31
C ALA A 423 10.63 7.19 25.48
N ALA A 424 9.86 7.36 24.40
CA ALA A 424 8.64 8.16 24.42
C ALA A 424 7.57 7.62 25.37
N ARG A 425 7.51 6.31 25.65
CA ARG A 425 6.52 5.72 26.59
C ARG A 425 6.57 6.38 27.96
N ASP A 426 7.78 6.57 28.50
CA ASP A 426 7.98 7.19 29.82
C ASP A 426 7.63 8.68 29.79
N TRP A 427 8.05 9.38 28.74
CA TRP A 427 7.76 10.79 28.55
C TRP A 427 6.25 11.07 28.41
N LEU A 428 5.52 10.23 27.64
CA LEU A 428 4.07 10.34 27.45
C LEU A 428 3.32 10.14 28.77
N VAL A 429 3.76 9.18 29.59
CA VAL A 429 3.22 8.95 30.93
C VAL A 429 3.45 10.17 31.84
N GLU A 430 4.63 10.79 31.77
CA GLU A 430 4.91 12.03 32.51
C GLU A 430 3.96 13.16 32.09
N LYS A 431 3.73 13.35 30.79
CA LYS A 431 2.77 14.36 30.29
C LYS A 431 1.34 14.07 30.75
N ALA A 432 0.92 12.82 30.73
CA ALA A 432 -0.39 12.42 31.24
C ALA A 432 -0.52 12.72 32.75
N ARG A 433 0.49 12.37 33.56
CA ARG A 433 0.54 12.68 35.01
C ARG A 433 0.48 14.17 35.29
N ALA A 434 1.25 14.97 34.55
CA ALA A 434 1.26 16.42 34.68
C ALA A 434 -0.12 17.03 34.36
N ALA A 435 -0.90 16.38 33.48
CA ALA A 435 -2.28 16.75 33.16
C ALA A 435 -3.35 16.14 34.11
N GLY A 436 -2.93 15.47 35.18
CA GLY A 436 -3.82 14.90 36.20
C GLY A 436 -4.38 13.51 35.89
N VAL A 437 -3.83 12.80 34.90
CA VAL A 437 -4.24 11.42 34.56
C VAL A 437 -3.57 10.42 35.51
N PRO A 438 -4.33 9.51 36.14
CA PRO A 438 -3.76 8.39 36.90
C PRO A 438 -2.96 7.49 35.97
N ALA A 439 -1.71 7.19 36.33
CA ALA A 439 -0.75 6.60 35.40
C ALA A 439 0.08 5.47 36.00
#